data_AF-A0A3M2SJD8-F1
#
_entry.id   AF-A0A3M2SJD8-F1
#
_cell.length_a   1.000
_cell.length_b   1.000
_cell.length_c   1.000
_cell.angle_alpha   90.00
_cell.angle_beta   90.00
_cell.angle_gamma   90.00
#
_symmetry.space_group_name_H-M   'P 1'
#
loop_
_entity.id
_entity.type
_entity.pdbx_description
1 polymer ?
#
loop_
_entity_poly.entity_id
_entity_poly.type
_entity_poly.pdbx_seq_one_letter_code
_entity_poly.pdbx_strand_id
1 'polypeptide(L)'
;MDAQATHVHQPLPPLPTLGDKPYYTRILTLFPGDMDAPLFCTMQIIDLNHAPFAFEALSYVWGKAKSTEPLFCDDGHLEITVNLDKALRHLRLSSMRRKLWVDAICIDQTDLAERARQVQYMRLVYKRAARVIVWLGGKQDWTETAIAFAKELVSLKADFIQNLDLASHGEVSPTADPAADTEQGRRSDAFSLLSNVYKSNQEGADALSKLFGCEYFTRVWCIQEVVASSYSIVKLADLEIDMKDLLSLLTLVLDRRGLVLEPIPLQLWRMVYEMPFLYEQLKYSPLEGSIGKMLVVLTSIRDFGATDPRDRIFAILGITDEGLEPVYSITESNWLTDVARKGYSWISRRINSISPALEPTRHPALIPNYQKSMREVYQEFTRYCIWKPPRLLTVLGHIQHHEDPETVVDFPSWVPRFDQCRIVSKFIPELSDAGVPTKLQTSFN
;
A
#
# COMPACT_ATOMS: atom_id res chain seq x y z
N MET A 1 -38.82 -21.20 7.88
CA MET A 1 -37.74 -20.23 7.62
C MET A 1 -36.73 -20.98 6.79
N ASP A 2 -36.85 -20.86 5.47
CA ASP A 2 -35.95 -21.54 4.56
C ASP A 2 -34.52 -21.08 4.84
N ALA A 3 -33.61 -22.03 5.03
CA ALA A 3 -32.20 -21.74 5.16
C ALA A 3 -31.75 -21.04 3.88
N GLN A 4 -31.57 -19.72 3.92
CA GLN A 4 -31.06 -18.97 2.78
C GLN A 4 -29.70 -19.56 2.40
N ALA A 5 -29.53 -19.89 1.12
CA ALA A 5 -28.30 -20.50 0.61
C ALA A 5 -27.11 -19.53 0.77
N THR A 6 -25.91 -20.08 0.96
CA THR A 6 -24.67 -19.30 0.88
C THR A 6 -24.55 -18.73 -0.53
N HIS A 7 -24.16 -17.46 -0.64
CA HIS A 7 -23.93 -16.81 -1.93
C HIS A 7 -22.80 -17.53 -2.69
N VAL A 8 -23.00 -17.76 -3.98
CA VAL A 8 -22.00 -18.35 -4.87
C VAL A 8 -21.59 -17.30 -5.90
N HIS A 9 -20.31 -16.99 -5.96
CA HIS A 9 -19.77 -16.03 -6.91
C HIS A 9 -20.00 -16.49 -8.34
N GLN A 10 -20.62 -15.65 -9.17
CA GLN A 10 -20.69 -15.89 -10.60
C GLN A 10 -19.26 -15.88 -11.18
N PRO A 11 -18.79 -16.94 -11.87
CA PRO A 11 -17.43 -16.98 -12.41
C PRO A 11 -17.13 -15.78 -13.31
N LEU A 12 -15.98 -15.16 -13.09
CA LEU A 12 -15.52 -14.06 -13.95
C LEU A 12 -15.27 -14.58 -15.38
N PRO A 13 -15.54 -13.77 -16.43
CA PRO A 13 -15.35 -14.19 -17.80
C PRO A 13 -13.92 -14.69 -18.07
N PRO A 14 -13.75 -15.65 -18.99
CA PRO A 14 -12.43 -16.11 -19.40
C PRO A 14 -11.67 -14.97 -20.07
N LEU A 15 -10.36 -14.95 -19.87
CA LEU A 15 -9.50 -13.99 -20.57
C LEU A 15 -9.40 -14.40 -22.05
N PRO A 16 -9.52 -13.45 -23.00
CA PRO A 16 -9.33 -13.74 -24.41
C PRO A 16 -7.88 -14.18 -24.67
N THR A 17 -7.71 -15.08 -25.64
CA THR A 17 -6.40 -15.55 -26.10
C THR A 17 -5.71 -14.54 -27.01
N LEU A 18 -6.46 -13.61 -27.61
CA LEU A 18 -5.98 -12.59 -28.55
C LEU A 18 -6.70 -11.24 -28.30
N GLY A 19 -5.99 -10.11 -28.44
CA GLY A 19 -6.49 -8.76 -28.17
C GLY A 19 -6.36 -8.24 -26.73
N ASP A 20 -6.78 -7.01 -26.47
CA ASP A 20 -6.64 -6.39 -25.14
C ASP A 20 -7.28 -7.25 -24.04
N LYS A 21 -6.50 -7.56 -22.99
CA LYS A 21 -7.00 -8.30 -21.84
C LYS A 21 -7.95 -7.40 -21.03
N PRO A 22 -9.26 -7.72 -20.95
CA PRO A 22 -10.15 -7.05 -20.01
C PRO A 22 -9.73 -7.40 -18.59
N TYR A 23 -9.90 -6.45 -17.67
CA TYR A 23 -9.65 -6.68 -16.26
C TYR A 23 -11.00 -6.78 -15.55
N TYR A 24 -11.60 -7.97 -15.61
CA TYR A 24 -12.90 -8.20 -15.00
C TYR A 24 -12.80 -8.23 -13.48
N THR A 25 -13.69 -7.54 -12.78
CA THR A 25 -13.87 -7.69 -11.33
C THR A 25 -15.33 -7.53 -10.97
N ARG A 26 -15.70 -7.88 -9.74
CA ARG A 26 -17.05 -7.65 -9.23
C ARG A 26 -17.11 -6.36 -8.44
N ILE A 27 -18.23 -5.65 -8.52
CA ILE A 27 -18.53 -4.48 -7.70
C ILE A 27 -19.76 -4.77 -6.86
N LEU A 28 -19.65 -4.50 -5.57
CA LEU A 28 -20.73 -4.54 -4.60
C LEU A 28 -21.57 -3.28 -4.72
N THR A 29 -22.89 -3.43 -4.83
CA THR A 29 -23.83 -2.32 -4.62
C THR A 29 -24.51 -2.51 -3.27
N LEU A 30 -24.02 -1.78 -2.26
CA LEU A 30 -24.55 -1.77 -0.90
C LEU A 30 -25.86 -0.96 -0.86
N PHE A 31 -26.91 -1.53 -0.26
CA PHE A 31 -28.22 -0.90 -0.16
C PHE A 31 -28.31 0.06 1.04
N PRO A 32 -29.16 1.09 0.95
CA PRO A 32 -29.34 2.03 2.04
C PRO A 32 -30.04 1.41 3.25
N GLY A 33 -29.87 2.03 4.42
CA GLY A 33 -30.55 1.64 5.65
C GLY A 33 -29.92 2.24 6.90
N ASP A 34 -30.63 2.12 8.01
CA ASP A 34 -30.18 2.59 9.34
C ASP A 34 -29.09 1.71 9.93
N MET A 35 -28.27 2.21 10.84
CA MET A 35 -27.09 1.52 11.40
C MET A 35 -27.35 0.08 11.87
N ASP A 36 -28.47 -0.15 12.55
CA ASP A 36 -28.80 -1.47 13.14
C ASP A 36 -29.55 -2.38 12.16
N ALA A 37 -30.02 -1.87 11.03
CA ALA A 37 -30.73 -2.67 10.04
C ALA A 37 -29.78 -3.66 9.35
N PRO A 38 -30.26 -4.85 8.94
CA PRO A 38 -29.45 -5.82 8.20
C PRO A 38 -28.82 -5.23 6.93
N LEU A 39 -27.63 -5.72 6.56
CA LEU A 39 -26.93 -5.28 5.36
C LEU A 39 -27.41 -6.08 4.15
N PHE A 40 -27.84 -5.38 3.11
CA PHE A 40 -28.21 -5.95 1.82
C PHE A 40 -27.33 -5.41 0.71
N CYS A 41 -27.03 -6.24 -0.27
CA CYS A 41 -26.29 -5.84 -1.45
C CYS A 41 -26.63 -6.68 -2.68
N THR A 42 -26.16 -6.19 -3.83
CA THR A 42 -26.13 -6.95 -5.10
C THR A 42 -24.72 -6.88 -5.67
N MET A 43 -24.37 -7.82 -6.54
CA MET A 43 -23.04 -7.88 -7.13
C MET A 43 -23.08 -7.83 -8.67
N GLN A 44 -22.15 -7.08 -9.27
CA GLN A 44 -22.08 -6.94 -10.73
C GLN A 44 -20.65 -7.08 -11.24
N ILE A 45 -20.44 -7.92 -12.26
CA ILE A 45 -19.17 -8.02 -12.98
C ILE A 45 -19.01 -6.81 -13.92
N ILE A 46 -17.84 -6.17 -13.88
CA ILE A 46 -17.46 -5.08 -14.77
C ILE A 46 -16.09 -5.34 -15.40
N ASP A 47 -15.81 -4.76 -16.57
CA ASP A 47 -14.44 -4.58 -17.07
C ASP A 47 -13.89 -3.25 -16.55
N LEU A 48 -12.78 -3.27 -15.80
CA LEU A 48 -12.17 -2.06 -15.27
C LEU A 48 -11.70 -1.10 -16.36
N ASN A 49 -11.36 -1.57 -17.56
CA ASN A 49 -10.96 -0.67 -18.66
C ASN A 49 -12.15 0.15 -19.18
N HIS A 50 -13.36 -0.36 -19.03
CA HIS A 50 -14.60 0.21 -19.56
C HIS A 50 -15.68 0.21 -18.47
N ALA A 51 -15.33 0.66 -17.27
CA ALA A 51 -16.23 0.63 -16.12
C ALA A 51 -17.48 1.49 -16.43
N PRO A 52 -18.69 0.91 -16.36
CA PRO A 52 -19.92 1.63 -16.73
C PRO A 52 -20.36 2.68 -15.69
N PHE A 53 -19.66 2.75 -14.55
CA PHE A 53 -19.95 3.68 -13.45
C PHE A 53 -18.72 3.86 -12.56
N ALA A 54 -18.73 4.97 -11.81
CA ALA A 54 -17.79 5.17 -10.70
C ALA A 54 -18.09 4.24 -9.52
N PHE A 55 -17.04 3.80 -8.84
CA PHE A 55 -17.09 3.00 -7.61
C PHE A 55 -15.98 3.47 -6.67
N GLU A 56 -16.14 3.21 -5.38
CA GLU A 56 -15.10 3.43 -4.36
C GLU A 56 -14.47 2.09 -3.97
N ALA A 57 -13.24 2.06 -3.49
CA ALA A 57 -12.61 0.85 -2.98
C ALA A 57 -12.40 0.95 -1.46
N LEU A 58 -12.66 -0.13 -0.74
CA LEU A 58 -12.40 -0.22 0.69
C LEU A 58 -11.02 -0.81 0.94
N SER A 59 -10.22 -0.12 1.73
CA SER A 59 -8.92 -0.54 2.21
C SER A 59 -8.98 -0.66 3.73
N TYR A 60 -8.78 -1.86 4.27
CA TYR A 60 -9.03 -2.13 5.68
C TYR A 60 -8.29 -3.39 6.16
N VAL A 61 -8.14 -3.51 7.48
CA VAL A 61 -7.64 -4.75 8.10
C VAL A 61 -8.78 -5.76 8.18
N TRP A 62 -8.62 -6.94 7.59
CA TRP A 62 -9.71 -7.93 7.56
C TRP A 62 -10.22 -8.34 8.95
N GLY A 63 -9.31 -8.53 9.91
CA GLY A 63 -9.63 -9.12 11.22
C GLY A 63 -9.88 -10.64 11.14
N LYS A 64 -9.93 -11.30 12.29
CA LYS A 64 -10.11 -12.77 12.39
C LYS A 64 -11.52 -13.18 12.80
N ALA A 65 -12.20 -12.34 13.59
CA ALA A 65 -13.52 -12.66 14.12
C ALA A 65 -14.60 -12.53 13.05
N LYS A 66 -15.42 -13.58 12.89
CA LYS A 66 -16.60 -13.59 12.04
C LYS A 66 -17.75 -12.82 12.71
N SER A 67 -18.51 -12.10 11.90
CA SER A 67 -19.74 -11.43 12.34
C SER A 67 -20.81 -12.46 12.67
N THR A 68 -21.69 -12.13 13.62
CA THR A 68 -22.90 -12.92 13.91
C THR A 68 -24.00 -12.69 12.88
N GLU A 69 -23.97 -11.54 12.18
CA GLU A 69 -24.91 -11.19 11.13
C GLU A 69 -24.24 -11.28 9.76
N PRO A 70 -24.86 -11.97 8.79
CA PRO A 70 -24.33 -12.08 7.45
C PRO A 70 -24.64 -10.83 6.61
N LEU A 71 -23.91 -10.68 5.51
CA LEU A 71 -24.27 -9.76 4.44
C LEU A 71 -25.20 -10.48 3.46
N PHE A 72 -26.43 -10.04 3.30
CA PHE A 72 -27.36 -10.62 2.33
C PHE A 72 -27.01 -10.11 0.93
N CYS A 73 -26.63 -11.01 0.02
CA CYS A 73 -26.17 -10.69 -1.33
C CYS A 73 -26.98 -11.44 -2.38
N ASP A 74 -27.75 -10.69 -3.17
CA ASP A 74 -28.71 -11.22 -4.13
C ASP A 74 -29.70 -12.17 -3.41
N ASP A 75 -29.78 -13.44 -3.83
CA ASP A 75 -30.67 -14.46 -3.21
C ASP A 75 -29.98 -15.28 -2.10
N GLY A 76 -28.74 -14.94 -1.74
CA GLY A 76 -27.95 -15.67 -0.76
C GLY A 76 -27.31 -14.77 0.31
N HIS A 77 -26.33 -15.32 1.02
CA HIS A 77 -25.62 -14.58 2.07
C HIS A 77 -24.11 -14.85 2.08
N LEU A 78 -23.34 -13.88 2.55
CA LEU A 78 -21.89 -13.92 2.70
C LEU A 78 -21.50 -13.75 4.18
N GLU A 79 -20.62 -14.62 4.67
CA GLU A 79 -20.02 -14.48 5.99
C GLU A 79 -18.85 -13.48 5.99
N ILE A 80 -19.09 -12.31 6.58
CA ILE A 80 -18.09 -11.25 6.70
C ILE A 80 -17.48 -11.20 8.11
N THR A 81 -16.33 -10.54 8.23
CA THR A 81 -15.72 -10.31 9.56
C THR A 81 -16.43 -9.18 10.31
N VAL A 82 -16.28 -9.15 11.63
CA VAL A 82 -16.82 -8.06 12.47
C VAL A 82 -16.28 -6.70 12.03
N ASN A 83 -15.02 -6.62 11.59
CA ASN A 83 -14.46 -5.34 11.13
C ASN A 83 -15.08 -4.89 9.81
N LEU A 84 -15.32 -5.83 8.89
CA LEU A 84 -15.97 -5.51 7.61
C LEU A 84 -17.44 -5.12 7.80
N ASP A 85 -18.18 -5.81 8.68
CA ASP A 85 -19.57 -5.43 9.02
C ASP A 85 -19.64 -3.97 9.52
N LYS A 86 -18.79 -3.63 10.51
CA LYS A 86 -18.69 -2.25 11.02
C LYS A 86 -18.34 -1.25 9.93
N ALA A 87 -17.36 -1.57 9.09
CA ALA A 87 -16.98 -0.70 7.97
C ALA A 87 -18.19 -0.47 7.04
N LEU A 88 -18.88 -1.53 6.60
CA LEU A 88 -20.03 -1.43 5.70
C LEU A 88 -21.18 -0.63 6.33
N ARG A 89 -21.46 -0.79 7.62
CA ARG A 89 -22.49 0.01 8.32
C ARG A 89 -22.15 1.50 8.34
N HIS A 90 -20.92 1.88 8.68
CA HIS A 90 -20.47 3.28 8.66
C HIS A 90 -20.32 3.85 7.24
N LEU A 91 -20.25 3.00 6.21
CA LEU A 91 -20.22 3.40 4.81
C LEU A 91 -21.61 3.43 4.16
N ARG A 92 -22.59 2.73 4.74
CA ARG A 92 -23.97 2.71 4.27
C ARG A 92 -24.57 4.11 4.37
N LEU A 93 -25.22 4.53 3.29
CA LEU A 93 -25.97 5.78 3.26
C LEU A 93 -27.43 5.49 3.65
N SER A 94 -28.12 6.45 4.26
CA SER A 94 -29.50 6.24 4.73
C SER A 94 -30.52 6.09 3.60
N SER A 95 -30.26 6.70 2.43
CA SER A 95 -31.24 6.77 1.33
C SER A 95 -30.70 6.41 -0.05
N MET A 96 -29.39 6.22 -0.20
CA MET A 96 -28.75 5.95 -1.49
C MET A 96 -27.96 4.65 -1.49
N ARG A 97 -27.96 3.97 -2.63
CA ARG A 97 -27.07 2.83 -2.86
C ARG A 97 -25.64 3.30 -3.04
N ARG A 98 -24.68 2.52 -2.56
CA ARG A 98 -23.25 2.84 -2.64
C ARG A 98 -22.49 1.72 -3.34
N LYS A 99 -21.64 2.08 -4.31
CA LYS A 99 -20.87 1.12 -5.11
C LYS A 99 -19.46 0.99 -4.56
N LEU A 100 -19.14 -0.20 -4.07
CA LEU A 100 -17.90 -0.49 -3.37
C LEU A 100 -17.19 -1.68 -4.03
N TRP A 101 -15.88 -1.60 -4.13
CA TRP A 101 -15.03 -2.77 -4.27
C TRP A 101 -14.45 -3.13 -2.91
N VAL A 102 -14.67 -4.35 -2.48
CA VAL A 102 -14.15 -4.90 -1.22
C VAL A 102 -13.54 -6.26 -1.55
N ASP A 103 -12.24 -6.40 -1.40
CA ASP A 103 -11.47 -7.60 -1.77
C ASP A 103 -12.06 -8.91 -1.23
N ALA A 104 -12.44 -8.94 0.05
CA ALA A 104 -13.00 -10.11 0.72
C ALA A 104 -14.39 -10.52 0.21
N ILE A 105 -15.09 -9.63 -0.51
CA ILE A 105 -16.43 -9.87 -1.06
C ILE A 105 -16.38 -10.03 -2.59
N CYS A 106 -15.64 -9.17 -3.28
CA CYS A 106 -15.66 -9.06 -4.75
C CYS A 106 -14.78 -10.14 -5.42
N ILE A 107 -13.79 -10.66 -4.70
CA ILE A 107 -12.94 -11.77 -5.14
C ILE A 107 -13.47 -13.05 -4.52
N ASP A 108 -13.64 -14.09 -5.34
CA ASP A 108 -13.86 -15.43 -4.83
C ASP A 108 -12.55 -15.93 -4.17
N GLN A 109 -12.53 -15.92 -2.84
CA GLN A 109 -11.35 -16.32 -2.05
C GLN A 109 -11.12 -17.84 -2.08
N THR A 110 -12.11 -18.62 -2.50
CA THR A 110 -12.05 -20.08 -2.59
C THR A 110 -11.49 -20.56 -3.94
N ASP A 111 -11.70 -19.79 -5.01
CA ASP A 111 -11.04 -19.99 -6.30
C ASP A 111 -9.64 -19.35 -6.29
N LEU A 112 -8.62 -20.18 -6.04
CA LEU A 112 -7.22 -19.73 -6.02
C LEU A 112 -6.74 -19.19 -7.38
N ALA A 113 -7.30 -19.63 -8.50
CA ALA A 113 -6.93 -19.12 -9.82
C ALA A 113 -7.55 -17.74 -10.04
N GLU A 114 -8.82 -17.54 -9.63
CA GLU A 114 -9.43 -16.21 -9.60
C GLU A 114 -8.67 -15.26 -8.68
N ARG A 115 -8.39 -15.68 -7.44
CA ARG A 115 -7.65 -14.87 -6.47
C ARG A 115 -6.29 -14.44 -7.00
N ALA A 116 -5.50 -15.36 -7.55
CA ALA A 116 -4.22 -15.04 -8.17
C ALA A 116 -4.37 -14.02 -9.30
N ARG A 117 -5.37 -14.22 -10.17
CA ARG A 117 -5.69 -13.30 -11.27
C ARG A 117 -6.08 -11.90 -10.76
N GLN A 118 -6.96 -11.80 -9.76
CA GLN A 118 -7.36 -10.51 -9.17
C GLN A 118 -6.17 -9.80 -8.51
N VAL A 119 -5.35 -10.52 -7.74
CA VAL A 119 -4.15 -9.97 -7.09
C VAL A 119 -3.16 -9.41 -8.10
N GLN A 120 -3.00 -10.07 -9.26
CA GLN A 120 -2.10 -9.61 -10.33
C GLN A 120 -2.42 -8.20 -10.84
N TYR A 121 -3.70 -7.82 -10.89
CA TYR A 121 -4.14 -6.50 -11.34
C TYR A 121 -4.89 -5.69 -10.27
N MET A 122 -4.82 -6.07 -9.00
CA MET A 122 -5.51 -5.39 -7.91
C MET A 122 -5.17 -3.90 -7.84
N ARG A 123 -3.92 -3.53 -8.19
CA ARG A 123 -3.50 -2.13 -8.33
C ARG A 123 -4.43 -1.32 -9.24
N LEU A 124 -4.94 -1.94 -10.32
CA LEU A 124 -5.78 -1.25 -11.32
C LEU A 124 -7.16 -0.96 -10.76
N VAL A 125 -7.65 -1.80 -9.84
CA VAL A 125 -8.92 -1.54 -9.14
C VAL A 125 -8.77 -0.28 -8.29
N TYR A 126 -7.75 -0.22 -7.43
CA TYR A 126 -7.50 0.94 -6.57
C TYR A 126 -7.17 2.21 -7.37
N LYS A 127 -6.43 2.08 -8.48
CA LYS A 127 -6.15 3.20 -9.40
C LYS A 127 -7.41 3.76 -10.06
N ARG A 128 -8.40 2.91 -10.35
CA ARG A 128 -9.63 3.30 -11.07
C ARG A 128 -10.81 3.62 -10.16
N ALA A 129 -10.70 3.32 -8.87
CA ALA A 129 -11.68 3.75 -7.89
C ALA A 129 -11.73 5.29 -7.86
N ALA A 130 -12.93 5.84 -7.74
CA ALA A 130 -13.14 7.29 -7.58
C ALA A 130 -12.42 7.82 -6.33
N ARG A 131 -12.40 7.00 -5.28
CA ARG A 131 -11.50 7.15 -4.12
C ARG A 131 -11.32 5.82 -3.41
N VAL A 132 -10.25 5.73 -2.63
CA VAL A 132 -10.01 4.63 -1.69
C VAL A 132 -10.36 5.10 -0.29
N ILE A 133 -11.14 4.30 0.43
CA ILE A 133 -11.54 4.57 1.80
C ILE A 133 -10.69 3.68 2.70
N VAL A 134 -9.79 4.30 3.44
CA VAL A 134 -8.95 3.66 4.46
C VAL A 134 -9.74 3.58 5.76
N TRP A 135 -10.26 2.41 6.08
CA TRP A 135 -11.03 2.19 7.31
C TRP A 135 -10.12 1.77 8.46
N LEU A 136 -10.05 2.62 9.50
CA LEU A 136 -9.23 2.37 10.68
C LEU A 136 -10.00 1.76 11.87
N GLY A 137 -11.32 1.71 11.80
CA GLY A 137 -12.17 1.11 12.84
C GLY A 137 -13.24 2.05 13.39
N GLY A 138 -13.96 1.57 14.40
CA GLY A 138 -14.99 2.33 15.12
C GLY A 138 -14.42 3.33 16.13
N LYS A 139 -15.32 4.06 16.81
CA LYS A 139 -14.97 5.10 17.77
C LYS A 139 -14.19 4.54 18.96
N GLN A 140 -13.10 5.20 19.30
CA GLN A 140 -12.29 5.00 20.50
C GLN A 140 -12.20 6.31 21.29
N ASP A 141 -11.77 6.26 22.54
CA ASP A 141 -11.70 7.45 23.41
C ASP A 141 -10.76 8.55 22.88
N TRP A 142 -9.80 8.19 22.02
CA TRP A 142 -8.83 9.11 21.41
C TRP A 142 -9.19 9.54 19.99
N THR A 143 -10.25 8.97 19.39
CA THR A 143 -10.58 9.14 17.96
C THR A 143 -10.88 10.60 17.60
N GLU A 144 -11.73 11.27 18.38
CA GLU A 144 -12.13 12.66 18.12
C GLU A 144 -10.96 13.61 18.32
N THR A 145 -10.22 13.48 19.42
CA THR A 145 -9.01 14.26 19.71
C THR A 145 -7.96 14.10 18.60
N ALA A 146 -7.71 12.87 18.14
CA ALA A 146 -6.72 12.62 17.08
C ALA A 146 -7.08 13.32 15.76
N ILE A 147 -8.33 13.18 15.30
CA ILE A 147 -8.75 13.77 14.02
C ILE A 147 -8.88 15.30 14.14
N ALA A 148 -9.40 15.83 15.24
CA ALA A 148 -9.48 17.26 15.47
C ALA A 148 -8.09 17.91 15.46
N PHE A 149 -7.14 17.31 16.20
CA PHE A 149 -5.78 17.82 16.26
C PHE A 149 -5.02 17.65 14.94
N ALA A 150 -5.24 16.55 14.21
CA ALA A 150 -4.70 16.38 12.86
C ALA A 150 -5.14 17.52 11.93
N LYS A 151 -6.44 17.84 11.93
CA LYS A 151 -7.02 18.91 11.10
C LYS A 151 -6.50 20.29 11.51
N GLU A 152 -6.33 20.55 12.79
CA GLU A 152 -5.72 21.78 13.30
C GLU A 152 -4.28 21.95 12.75
N LEU A 153 -3.44 20.92 12.87
CA LEU A 153 -2.07 20.97 12.37
C LEU A 153 -2.00 21.13 10.85
N VAL A 154 -2.89 20.47 10.10
CA VAL A 154 -2.98 20.61 8.64
C VAL A 154 -3.42 22.02 8.25
N SER A 155 -4.39 22.61 8.96
CA SER A 155 -4.81 24.00 8.73
C SER A 155 -3.66 24.96 9.00
N LEU A 156 -2.99 24.83 10.16
CA LEU A 156 -1.84 25.67 10.52
C LEU A 156 -0.72 25.59 9.49
N LYS A 157 -0.46 24.39 8.96
CA LYS A 157 0.52 24.17 7.89
C LYS A 157 0.12 24.91 6.62
N ALA A 158 -1.15 24.79 6.20
CA ALA A 158 -1.65 25.43 5.00
C ALA A 158 -1.61 26.96 5.11
N ASP A 159 -2.07 27.51 6.25
CA ASP A 159 -2.06 28.95 6.53
C ASP A 159 -0.63 29.50 6.53
N PHE A 160 0.32 28.77 7.11
CA PHE A 160 1.72 29.18 7.15
C PHE A 160 2.35 29.21 5.75
N ILE A 161 2.15 28.17 4.95
CA ILE A 161 2.65 28.12 3.56
C ILE A 161 2.03 29.25 2.72
N GLN A 162 0.72 29.46 2.83
CA GLN A 162 0.03 30.51 2.08
C GLN A 162 0.52 31.92 2.46
N ASN A 163 0.77 32.18 3.74
CA ASN A 163 1.29 33.47 4.20
C ASN A 163 2.71 33.74 3.71
N LEU A 164 3.54 32.70 3.61
CA LEU A 164 4.88 32.81 3.03
C LEU A 164 4.86 33.08 1.52
N ASP A 165 3.93 32.47 0.79
CA ASP A 165 3.76 32.72 -0.65
C ASP A 165 3.27 34.15 -0.92
N LEU A 166 2.40 34.70 -0.06
CA LEU A 166 1.99 36.12 -0.15
C LEU A 166 3.15 37.08 0.17
N ALA A 167 4.00 36.73 1.14
CA ALA A 167 5.15 37.55 1.53
C ALA A 167 6.25 37.58 0.46
N SER A 168 6.47 36.47 -0.26
CA SER A 168 7.46 36.38 -1.35
C SER A 168 7.02 37.09 -2.64
N HIS A 169 5.72 37.33 -2.82
CA HIS A 169 5.17 38.14 -3.91
C HIS A 169 5.04 39.65 -3.60
N GLY A 170 5.26 40.07 -2.35
CA GLY A 170 5.47 41.47 -1.96
C GLY A 170 6.93 41.89 -2.17
N GLU A 171 7.18 43.17 -2.47
CA GLU A 171 8.48 43.75 -2.87
C GLU A 171 9.72 42.97 -2.37
N VAL A 172 10.46 42.38 -3.31
CA VAL A 172 11.73 41.68 -3.07
C VAL A 172 12.70 42.65 -2.40
N SER A 173 12.94 42.49 -1.10
CA SER A 173 14.04 43.20 -0.43
C SER A 173 15.36 42.69 -1.03
N PRO A 174 16.25 43.56 -1.55
CA PRO A 174 17.52 43.15 -2.18
C PRO A 174 18.52 42.46 -1.23
N THR A 175 18.16 42.28 0.04
CA THR A 175 19.00 41.77 1.13
C THR A 175 18.58 40.41 1.66
N ALA A 176 17.51 39.79 1.14
CA ALA A 176 17.08 38.47 1.58
C ALA A 176 18.08 37.39 1.12
N ASP A 177 18.48 36.50 2.03
CA ASP A 177 19.34 35.35 1.73
C ASP A 177 18.63 34.44 0.71
N PRO A 178 19.19 34.21 -0.49
CA PRO A 178 18.61 33.34 -1.50
C PRO A 178 18.33 31.92 -1.00
N ALA A 179 19.03 31.45 0.05
CA ALA A 179 18.79 30.15 0.65
C ALA A 179 17.50 30.09 1.50
N ALA A 180 17.08 31.21 2.10
CA ALA A 180 15.90 31.31 2.95
C ALA A 180 14.58 31.34 2.16
N ASP A 181 14.60 31.83 0.91
CA ASP A 181 13.42 31.90 0.03
C ASP A 181 13.16 30.59 -0.75
N THR A 182 13.97 29.56 -0.50
CA THR A 182 13.76 28.25 -1.11
C THR A 182 12.52 27.56 -0.52
N GLU A 183 11.79 26.81 -1.36
CA GLU A 183 10.69 25.93 -0.94
C GLU A 183 11.10 25.02 0.24
N GLN A 184 12.37 24.60 0.28
CA GLN A 184 12.92 23.79 1.35
C GLN A 184 13.04 24.55 2.69
N GLY A 185 13.47 25.82 2.66
CA GLY A 185 13.50 26.69 3.84
C GLY A 185 12.11 26.90 4.42
N ARG A 186 11.14 27.24 3.55
CA ARG A 186 9.72 27.40 3.93
C ARG A 186 9.13 26.16 4.61
N ARG A 187 9.47 24.96 4.12
CA ARG A 187 9.06 23.68 4.73
C ARG A 187 9.73 23.42 6.09
N SER A 188 10.98 23.82 6.26
CA SER A 188 11.71 23.70 7.52
C SER A 188 11.10 24.59 8.62
N ASP A 189 10.72 25.81 8.26
CA ASP A 189 10.07 26.74 9.19
C ASP A 189 8.66 26.27 9.57
N ALA A 190 7.89 25.81 8.57
CA ALA A 190 6.58 25.20 8.80
C ALA A 190 6.69 24.01 9.75
N PHE A 191 7.68 23.13 9.54
CA PHE A 191 7.93 22.00 10.42
C PHE A 191 8.28 22.44 11.85
N SER A 192 9.09 23.48 12.01
CA SER A 192 9.48 24.00 13.33
C SER A 192 8.29 24.55 14.11
N LEU A 193 7.42 25.32 13.45
CA LEU A 193 6.16 25.81 14.01
C LEU A 193 5.27 24.64 14.46
N LEU A 194 5.01 23.71 13.55
CA LEU A 194 4.17 22.54 13.83
C LEU A 194 4.76 21.66 14.93
N SER A 195 6.08 21.50 14.99
CA SER A 195 6.77 20.76 16.04
C SER A 195 6.53 21.38 17.42
N ASN A 196 6.53 22.70 17.51
CA ASN A 196 6.24 23.40 18.77
C ASN A 196 4.78 23.20 19.22
N VAL A 197 3.81 23.34 18.30
CA VAL A 197 2.38 23.10 18.58
C VAL A 197 2.13 21.63 18.95
N TYR A 198 2.77 20.72 18.22
CA TYR A 198 2.70 19.28 18.48
C TYR A 198 3.28 18.92 19.87
N LYS A 199 4.38 19.58 20.29
CA LYS A 199 5.01 19.36 21.59
C LYS A 199 4.22 19.98 22.75
N SER A 200 3.51 21.08 22.52
CA SER A 200 2.72 21.75 23.57
C SER A 200 1.37 21.06 23.85
N ASN A 201 0.78 20.38 22.85
CA ASN A 201 -0.47 19.64 23.01
C ASN A 201 -0.22 18.13 23.20
N GLN A 202 0.05 17.72 24.45
CA GLN A 202 0.34 16.32 24.78
C GLN A 202 -0.82 15.36 24.46
N GLU A 203 -2.06 15.77 24.76
CA GLU A 203 -3.24 14.95 24.54
C GLU A 203 -3.45 14.65 23.05
N GLY A 204 -3.40 15.69 22.21
CA GLY A 204 -3.49 15.56 20.75
C GLY A 204 -2.36 14.74 20.18
N ALA A 205 -1.13 14.97 20.64
CA ALA A 205 0.03 14.23 20.17
C ALA A 205 -0.02 12.73 20.58
N ASP A 206 -0.55 12.41 21.76
CA ASP A 206 -0.77 11.01 22.18
C ASP A 206 -1.88 10.34 21.37
N ALA A 207 -2.96 11.06 21.10
CA ALA A 207 -4.07 10.59 20.27
C ALA A 207 -3.61 10.31 18.82
N LEU A 208 -2.83 11.20 18.22
CA LEU A 208 -2.20 10.99 16.91
C LEU A 208 -1.24 9.81 16.91
N SER A 209 -0.45 9.66 17.98
CA SER A 209 0.44 8.50 18.14
C SER A 209 -0.35 7.18 18.18
N LYS A 210 -1.50 7.14 18.86
CA LYS A 210 -2.40 5.97 18.88
C LYS A 210 -2.98 5.68 17.49
N LEU A 211 -3.36 6.73 16.74
CA LEU A 211 -3.86 6.59 15.36
C LEU A 211 -2.82 5.93 14.45
N PHE A 212 -1.57 6.42 14.44
CA PHE A 212 -0.49 5.78 13.68
C PHE A 212 -0.02 4.44 14.27
N GLY A 213 -0.50 4.08 15.46
CA GLY A 213 -0.33 2.77 16.07
C GLY A 213 -1.33 1.72 15.58
N CYS A 214 -2.34 2.09 14.78
CA CYS A 214 -3.29 1.15 14.23
C CYS A 214 -2.61 0.10 13.31
N GLU A 215 -3.08 -1.15 13.39
CA GLU A 215 -2.59 -2.29 12.60
C GLU A 215 -2.58 -2.03 11.08
N TYR A 216 -3.45 -1.14 10.60
CA TYR A 216 -3.50 -0.72 9.21
C TYR A 216 -2.12 -0.25 8.69
N PHE A 217 -1.41 0.57 9.47
CA PHE A 217 -0.11 1.12 9.07
C PHE A 217 1.02 0.09 9.08
N THR A 218 0.76 -1.12 9.57
CA THR A 218 1.72 -2.23 9.59
C THR A 218 1.30 -3.39 8.72
N ARG A 219 0.24 -3.28 7.90
CA ARG A 219 -0.22 -4.35 7.00
C ARG A 219 0.31 -4.14 5.57
N VAL A 220 0.92 -5.18 4.99
CA VAL A 220 1.65 -5.04 3.72
C VAL A 220 0.76 -4.62 2.54
N TRP A 221 -0.46 -5.16 2.47
CA TRP A 221 -1.39 -4.86 1.37
C TRP A 221 -1.76 -3.38 1.33
N CYS A 222 -1.99 -2.75 2.50
CA CYS A 222 -2.44 -1.37 2.62
C CYS A 222 -1.53 -0.36 1.89
N ILE A 223 -0.24 -0.67 1.74
CA ILE A 223 0.71 0.17 0.98
C ILE A 223 0.26 0.30 -0.48
N GLN A 224 0.00 -0.82 -1.15
CA GLN A 224 -0.40 -0.84 -2.55
C GLN A 224 -1.74 -0.13 -2.77
N GLU A 225 -2.67 -0.28 -1.83
CA GLU A 225 -4.02 0.26 -1.89
C GLU A 225 -4.00 1.79 -1.88
N VAL A 226 -3.13 2.38 -1.06
CA VAL A 226 -2.94 3.83 -0.97
C VAL A 226 -2.08 4.35 -2.12
N VAL A 227 -0.93 3.71 -2.40
CA VAL A 227 0.01 4.16 -3.45
C VAL A 227 -0.62 4.10 -4.84
N ALA A 228 -1.46 3.10 -5.13
CA ALA A 228 -2.13 2.99 -6.42
C ALA A 228 -3.31 3.96 -6.56
N SER A 229 -3.87 4.45 -5.44
CA SER A 229 -5.05 5.32 -5.46
C SER A 229 -4.75 6.70 -6.06
N SER A 230 -5.70 7.24 -6.84
CA SER A 230 -5.63 8.66 -7.25
C SER A 230 -6.01 9.61 -6.09
N TYR A 231 -6.92 9.16 -5.23
CA TYR A 231 -7.39 9.89 -4.06
C TYR A 231 -7.77 8.90 -2.96
N SER A 232 -7.37 9.18 -1.72
CA SER A 232 -7.72 8.33 -0.57
C SER A 232 -8.04 9.16 0.66
N ILE A 233 -9.04 8.69 1.41
CA ILE A 233 -9.44 9.27 2.70
C ILE A 233 -9.25 8.24 3.79
N VAL A 234 -8.94 8.71 4.98
CA VAL A 234 -8.98 7.92 6.21
C VAL A 234 -10.32 8.13 6.87
N LYS A 235 -11.00 7.02 7.20
CA LYS A 235 -12.26 6.99 7.93
C LYS A 235 -12.08 6.25 9.25
N LEU A 236 -12.44 6.92 10.34
CA LEU A 236 -12.42 6.39 11.70
C LEU A 236 -13.77 6.71 12.35
N ALA A 237 -14.63 5.69 12.47
CA ALA A 237 -16.06 5.87 12.66
C ALA A 237 -16.66 6.83 11.60
N ASP A 238 -17.29 7.91 12.05
CA ASP A 238 -17.92 8.91 11.18
C ASP A 238 -16.98 10.07 10.83
N LEU A 239 -15.79 10.10 11.41
CA LEU A 239 -14.78 11.11 11.14
C LEU A 239 -13.96 10.75 9.91
N GLU A 240 -13.55 11.78 9.18
CA GLU A 240 -12.70 11.64 7.98
C GLU A 240 -11.60 12.70 7.91
N ILE A 241 -10.47 12.32 7.31
CA ILE A 241 -9.35 13.18 6.95
C ILE A 241 -8.72 12.66 5.65
N ASP A 242 -8.16 13.54 4.82
CA ASP A 242 -7.40 13.12 3.64
C ASP A 242 -6.14 12.32 4.05
N MET A 243 -5.82 11.27 3.30
CA MET A 243 -4.69 10.39 3.62
C MET A 243 -3.35 11.11 3.46
N LYS A 244 -3.19 11.98 2.45
CA LYS A 244 -1.94 12.74 2.25
C LYS A 244 -1.78 13.78 3.35
N ASP A 245 -2.85 14.45 3.75
CA ASP A 245 -2.84 15.38 4.87
C ASP A 245 -2.41 14.69 6.17
N LEU A 246 -2.99 13.53 6.46
CA LEU A 246 -2.60 12.73 7.62
C LEU A 246 -1.12 12.30 7.54
N LEU A 247 -0.70 11.70 6.43
CA LEU A 247 0.70 11.28 6.25
C LEU A 247 1.70 12.44 6.35
N SER A 248 1.27 13.67 6.03
CA SER A 248 2.11 14.86 6.14
C SER A 248 2.51 15.21 7.58
N LEU A 249 1.78 14.70 8.56
CA LEU A 249 2.05 14.88 9.99
C LEU A 249 3.02 13.83 10.54
N LEU A 250 3.38 12.82 9.75
CA LEU A 250 4.12 11.66 10.24
C LEU A 250 5.54 12.02 10.71
N THR A 251 6.16 13.05 10.13
CA THR A 251 7.46 13.55 10.55
C THR A 251 7.42 14.08 12.00
N LEU A 252 6.32 14.70 12.44
CA LEU A 252 6.13 15.17 13.81
C LEU A 252 6.02 13.99 14.79
N VAL A 253 5.28 12.96 14.39
CA VAL A 253 5.08 11.74 15.18
C VAL A 253 6.40 10.98 15.35
N LEU A 254 7.19 10.87 14.28
CA LEU A 254 8.48 10.20 14.29
C LEU A 254 9.53 10.95 15.11
N ASP A 255 9.60 12.29 15.00
CA ASP A 255 10.47 13.16 15.82
C ASP A 255 10.22 12.91 17.31
N ARG A 256 8.95 12.94 17.73
CA ARG A 256 8.57 12.73 19.14
C ARG A 256 8.92 11.33 19.65
N ARG A 257 8.84 10.30 18.80
CA ARG A 257 9.17 8.92 19.20
C ARG A 257 10.69 8.65 19.22
N GLY A 258 11.52 9.59 18.76
CA GLY A 258 12.97 9.38 18.63
C GLY A 258 13.35 8.33 17.57
N LEU A 259 12.47 8.06 16.61
CA LEU A 259 12.57 6.92 15.68
C LEU A 259 13.24 7.27 14.35
N VAL A 260 14.29 8.09 14.39
CA VAL A 260 14.87 8.72 13.19
C VAL A 260 15.63 7.72 12.30
N LEU A 261 16.15 6.61 12.86
CA LEU A 261 17.13 5.75 12.17
C LEU A 261 16.73 4.27 12.00
N GLU A 262 15.64 3.78 12.61
CA GLU A 262 15.23 2.37 12.53
C GLU A 262 14.21 2.08 11.41
N PRO A 263 14.24 0.91 10.75
CA PRO A 263 13.16 0.45 9.87
C PRO A 263 11.90 0.22 10.68
N ILE A 264 10.99 1.18 10.65
CA ILE A 264 9.66 1.04 11.25
C ILE A 264 8.65 1.27 10.13
N PRO A 265 7.50 0.58 10.11
CA PRO A 265 6.48 0.77 9.07
C PRO A 265 6.15 2.24 8.76
N LEU A 266 6.16 3.10 9.79
CA LEU A 266 5.94 4.54 9.64
C LEU A 266 7.02 5.26 8.80
N GLN A 267 8.27 4.80 8.78
CA GLN A 267 9.30 5.37 7.90
C GLN A 267 8.99 5.09 6.42
N LEU A 268 8.41 3.93 6.08
CA LEU A 268 7.95 3.67 4.72
C LEU A 268 6.79 4.61 4.36
N TRP A 269 5.81 4.79 5.24
CA TRP A 269 4.70 5.72 5.01
C TRP A 269 5.18 7.17 4.83
N ARG A 270 6.20 7.57 5.61
CA ARG A 270 6.86 8.87 5.45
C ARG A 270 7.51 8.96 4.08
N MET A 271 8.25 7.93 3.65
CA MET A 271 8.83 7.85 2.31
C MET A 271 7.74 7.96 1.24
N VAL A 272 6.63 7.23 1.35
CA VAL A 272 5.50 7.30 0.39
C VAL A 272 4.98 8.73 0.25
N TYR A 273 4.92 9.51 1.35
CA TYR A 273 4.54 10.91 1.31
C TYR A 273 5.62 11.83 0.74
N GLU A 274 6.89 11.65 1.14
CA GLU A 274 7.99 12.56 0.80
C GLU A 274 8.56 12.35 -0.62
N MET A 275 8.53 11.13 -1.14
CA MET A 275 9.19 10.76 -2.40
C MET A 275 8.73 11.57 -3.63
N PRO A 276 7.43 11.88 -3.83
CA PRO A 276 7.02 12.74 -4.94
C PRO A 276 7.72 14.10 -4.95
N PHE A 277 7.90 14.71 -3.77
CA PHE A 277 8.60 16.00 -3.64
C PHE A 277 10.10 15.86 -3.94
N LEU A 278 10.74 14.78 -3.46
CA LEU A 278 12.14 14.52 -3.75
C LEU A 278 12.38 14.30 -5.25
N TYR A 279 11.50 13.58 -5.93
CA TYR A 279 11.58 13.37 -7.37
C TYR A 279 11.43 14.67 -8.16
N GLU A 280 10.52 15.54 -7.75
CA GLU A 280 10.37 16.87 -8.33
C GLU A 280 11.65 17.70 -8.17
N GLN A 281 12.22 17.75 -6.95
CA GLN A 281 13.47 18.45 -6.66
C GLN A 281 14.66 17.92 -7.49
N LEU A 282 14.76 16.60 -7.62
CA LEU A 282 15.82 15.94 -8.40
C LEU A 282 15.54 15.95 -9.91
N LYS A 283 14.40 16.50 -10.37
CA LYS A 283 13.91 16.43 -11.75
C LYS A 283 13.89 14.99 -12.29
N TYR A 284 13.64 14.04 -11.41
CA TYR A 284 13.56 12.62 -11.71
C TYR A 284 12.11 12.26 -12.03
N SER A 285 11.89 11.58 -13.15
CA SER A 285 10.57 11.07 -13.51
C SER A 285 10.51 9.56 -13.21
N PRO A 286 9.89 9.15 -12.07
CA PRO A 286 9.76 7.75 -11.73
C PRO A 286 8.79 7.04 -12.68
N LEU A 287 8.81 5.71 -12.64
CA LEU A 287 7.74 4.92 -13.23
C LEU A 287 6.43 5.21 -12.49
N GLU A 288 5.36 5.51 -13.24
CA GLU A 288 4.06 5.87 -12.66
C GLU A 288 3.53 4.77 -11.73
N GLY A 289 3.31 5.14 -10.46
CA GLY A 289 2.83 4.23 -9.42
C GLY A 289 3.91 3.37 -8.75
N SER A 290 5.18 3.51 -9.15
CA SER A 290 6.31 2.87 -8.47
C SER A 290 6.77 3.73 -7.28
N ILE A 291 7.13 3.06 -6.18
CA ILE A 291 7.83 3.67 -5.03
C ILE A 291 9.31 3.24 -4.97
N GLY A 292 9.81 2.56 -6.01
CA GLY A 292 11.23 2.24 -6.17
C GLY A 292 11.51 0.80 -6.59
N LYS A 293 12.78 0.40 -6.44
CA LYS A 293 13.27 -0.94 -6.78
C LYS A 293 12.69 -2.00 -5.85
N MET A 294 12.32 -3.14 -6.41
CA MET A 294 11.61 -4.20 -5.71
C MET A 294 12.33 -4.70 -4.45
N LEU A 295 13.66 -4.88 -4.49
CA LEU A 295 14.40 -5.32 -3.30
C LEU A 295 14.46 -4.24 -2.21
N VAL A 296 14.53 -2.95 -2.57
CA VAL A 296 14.53 -1.83 -1.61
C VAL A 296 13.16 -1.71 -0.93
N VAL A 297 12.08 -1.92 -1.68
CA VAL A 297 10.72 -1.92 -1.11
C VAL A 297 10.54 -3.15 -0.22
N LEU A 298 10.88 -4.36 -0.71
CA LEU A 298 10.78 -5.61 0.05
C LEU A 298 11.52 -5.55 1.40
N THR A 299 12.71 -4.95 1.38
CA THR A 299 13.53 -4.76 2.57
C THR A 299 12.97 -3.73 3.54
N SER A 300 12.19 -2.78 3.06
CA SER A 300 11.52 -1.75 3.87
C SER A 300 10.20 -2.25 4.48
N ILE A 301 9.61 -3.29 3.90
CA ILE A 301 8.35 -3.89 4.40
C ILE A 301 8.55 -5.14 5.27
N ARG A 302 9.78 -5.51 5.65
CA ARG A 302 10.03 -6.74 6.44
C ARG A 302 9.34 -6.77 7.80
N ASP A 303 9.00 -5.61 8.35
CA ASP A 303 8.33 -5.50 9.65
C ASP A 303 6.83 -5.27 9.50
N PHE A 304 6.30 -5.37 8.27
CA PHE A 304 4.86 -5.40 8.02
C PHE A 304 4.29 -6.81 8.24
N GLY A 305 3.10 -6.84 8.80
CA GLY A 305 2.25 -8.01 8.92
C GLY A 305 1.69 -8.45 7.57
N ALA A 306 1.73 -9.76 7.36
CA ALA A 306 1.10 -10.46 6.25
C ALA A 306 0.44 -11.73 6.80
N THR A 307 -0.84 -11.94 6.51
CA THR A 307 -1.54 -13.17 6.95
C THR A 307 -1.02 -14.38 6.18
N ASP A 308 -0.87 -14.24 4.87
CA ASP A 308 -0.15 -15.18 4.03
C ASP A 308 1.29 -14.68 3.86
N PRO A 309 2.32 -15.44 4.26
CA PRO A 309 3.70 -15.02 4.11
C PRO A 309 4.11 -14.67 2.67
N ARG A 310 3.48 -15.30 1.66
CA ARG A 310 3.75 -15.04 0.23
C ARG A 310 3.40 -13.61 -0.17
N ASP A 311 2.47 -12.98 0.54
CA ASP A 311 2.00 -11.63 0.25
C ASP A 311 3.09 -10.57 0.47
N ARG A 312 4.19 -10.89 1.19
CA ARG A 312 5.35 -9.98 1.25
C ARG A 312 5.96 -9.71 -0.12
N ILE A 313 5.91 -10.69 -1.03
CA ILE A 313 6.34 -10.49 -2.42
C ILE A 313 5.16 -10.01 -3.27
N PHE A 314 3.99 -10.62 -3.15
CA PHE A 314 2.87 -10.30 -4.05
C PHE A 314 2.37 -8.87 -3.91
N ALA A 315 2.34 -8.31 -2.69
CA ALA A 315 1.85 -6.95 -2.45
C ALA A 315 2.71 -5.85 -3.07
N ILE A 316 4.01 -6.10 -3.28
CA ILE A 316 4.90 -5.08 -3.84
C ILE A 316 4.95 -5.09 -5.38
N LEU A 317 4.39 -6.11 -6.03
CA LEU A 317 4.41 -6.23 -7.49
C LEU A 317 3.65 -5.10 -8.19
N GLY A 318 2.65 -4.51 -7.53
CA GLY A 318 1.88 -3.40 -8.08
C GLY A 318 2.46 -2.01 -7.84
N ILE A 319 3.60 -1.90 -7.14
CA ILE A 319 4.17 -0.62 -6.67
C ILE A 319 5.70 -0.56 -6.79
N THR A 320 6.31 -1.46 -7.56
CA THR A 320 7.77 -1.52 -7.76
C THR A 320 8.09 -1.47 -9.24
N ASP A 321 9.30 -0.99 -9.57
CA ASP A 321 9.74 -0.85 -10.96
C ASP A 321 9.63 -2.18 -11.72
N GLU A 322 10.22 -3.24 -11.17
CA GLU A 322 10.23 -4.58 -11.78
C GLU A 322 8.85 -5.23 -11.82
N GLY A 323 8.00 -4.94 -10.84
CA GLY A 323 6.63 -5.46 -10.81
C GLY A 323 5.75 -4.80 -11.86
N LEU A 324 5.82 -3.47 -11.99
CA LEU A 324 4.99 -2.69 -12.90
C LEU A 324 5.43 -2.82 -14.36
N GLU A 325 6.73 -2.70 -14.61
CA GLU A 325 7.32 -2.87 -15.93
C GLU A 325 8.52 -3.83 -15.81
N PRO A 326 8.31 -5.14 -16.08
CA PRO A 326 9.36 -6.14 -16.03
C PRO A 326 10.60 -5.82 -16.88
N VAL A 327 10.47 -4.94 -17.88
CA VAL A 327 11.59 -4.44 -18.70
C VAL A 327 12.62 -3.67 -17.85
N TYR A 328 12.22 -2.99 -16.76
CA TYR A 328 13.18 -2.34 -15.85
C TYR A 328 14.05 -3.33 -15.07
N SER A 329 13.73 -4.62 -15.12
CA SER A 329 14.61 -5.65 -14.60
C SER A 329 15.74 -6.04 -15.55
N ILE A 330 15.88 -5.35 -16.69
CA ILE A 330 16.79 -5.71 -17.80
C ILE A 330 17.81 -4.60 -18.12
N THR A 331 17.60 -3.35 -17.67
CA THR A 331 18.41 -2.18 -18.11
C THR A 331 19.02 -1.39 -16.96
N GLU A 332 20.33 -1.14 -17.01
CA GLU A 332 21.03 -0.18 -16.15
C GLU A 332 20.67 1.28 -16.50
N SER A 333 20.78 2.15 -15.49
CA SER A 333 20.55 3.60 -15.58
C SER A 333 21.68 4.29 -16.35
N ASN A 334 21.49 4.55 -17.65
CA ASN A 334 22.31 5.48 -18.44
C ASN A 334 21.41 6.29 -19.37
N TRP A 335 21.72 7.54 -19.70
CA TRP A 335 20.86 8.41 -20.52
C TRP A 335 20.57 7.85 -21.93
N LEU A 336 21.45 7.00 -22.50
CA LEU A 336 21.23 6.24 -23.73
C LEU A 336 20.08 5.21 -23.61
N THR A 337 19.70 4.83 -22.39
CA THR A 337 18.60 3.89 -22.12
C THR A 337 17.24 4.55 -22.16
N ASP A 338 17.11 5.88 -22.18
CA ASP A 338 15.79 6.54 -22.32
C ASP A 338 15.17 6.37 -23.70
N VAL A 339 16.01 6.37 -24.74
CA VAL A 339 15.59 6.08 -26.11
C VAL A 339 15.31 4.59 -26.27
N ALA A 340 16.16 3.72 -25.70
CA ALA A 340 15.92 2.28 -25.68
C ALA A 340 14.67 1.91 -24.86
N ARG A 341 14.37 2.61 -23.75
CA ARG A 341 13.19 2.51 -22.88
C ARG A 341 11.91 2.91 -23.61
N LYS A 342 11.94 4.01 -24.35
CA LYS A 342 10.83 4.42 -25.23
C LYS A 342 10.64 3.43 -26.38
N GLY A 343 11.73 2.94 -26.98
CA GLY A 343 11.72 1.90 -28.02
C GLY A 343 11.15 0.57 -27.53
N TYR A 344 11.63 0.04 -26.40
CA TYR A 344 11.17 -1.22 -25.83
C TYR A 344 9.76 -1.13 -25.25
N SER A 345 9.37 -0.02 -24.61
CA SER A 345 7.98 0.17 -24.17
C SER A 345 7.02 0.30 -25.34
N TRP A 346 7.46 0.89 -26.46
CA TRP A 346 6.68 0.95 -27.70
C TRP A 346 6.62 -0.43 -28.38
N ILE A 347 7.72 -1.17 -28.45
CA ILE A 347 7.74 -2.56 -28.95
C ILE A 347 6.88 -3.47 -28.06
N SER A 348 6.99 -3.38 -26.75
CA SER A 348 6.19 -4.15 -25.78
C SER A 348 4.70 -3.82 -25.90
N ARG A 349 4.32 -2.53 -26.00
CA ARG A 349 2.95 -2.10 -26.30
C ARG A 349 2.46 -2.63 -27.65
N ARG A 350 3.33 -2.66 -28.67
CA ARG A 350 3.01 -3.15 -30.01
C ARG A 350 2.95 -4.69 -30.12
N ILE A 351 3.73 -5.41 -29.32
CA ILE A 351 3.69 -6.88 -29.22
C ILE A 351 2.43 -7.29 -28.44
N ASN A 352 2.12 -6.60 -27.33
CA ASN A 352 0.88 -6.79 -26.59
C ASN A 352 -0.38 -6.53 -27.45
N SER A 353 -0.32 -5.62 -28.43
CA SER A 353 -1.45 -5.37 -29.35
C SER A 353 -1.60 -6.41 -30.47
N ILE A 354 -0.61 -7.28 -30.72
CA ILE A 354 -0.61 -8.25 -31.84
C ILE A 354 -0.79 -9.70 -31.33
N SER A 355 -0.28 -10.05 -30.15
CA SER A 355 -0.51 -11.35 -29.49
C SER A 355 -0.34 -11.25 -27.96
N PRO A 356 -1.44 -11.13 -27.19
CA PRO A 356 -1.45 -11.03 -25.73
C PRO A 356 -1.51 -12.40 -25.01
N ALA A 357 -1.54 -13.51 -25.77
CA ALA A 357 -1.27 -14.86 -25.24
C ALA A 357 0.13 -14.95 -24.61
N LEU A 358 0.99 -14.00 -24.93
CA LEU A 358 2.24 -13.76 -24.26
C LEU A 358 2.06 -12.52 -23.36
N GLU A 359 2.11 -12.70 -22.04
CA GLU A 359 2.86 -11.77 -21.18
C GLU A 359 4.31 -12.28 -21.15
N PRO A 360 5.05 -12.34 -22.28
CA PRO A 360 6.33 -13.08 -22.30
C PRO A 360 7.42 -12.34 -21.52
N THR A 361 7.17 -11.08 -21.14
CA THR A 361 8.12 -10.23 -20.45
C THR A 361 8.03 -10.37 -18.94
N ARG A 362 6.91 -10.83 -18.38
CA ARG A 362 6.76 -10.97 -16.93
C ARG A 362 7.25 -12.35 -16.50
N HIS A 363 8.39 -12.35 -15.82
CA HIS A 363 8.99 -13.58 -15.29
C HIS A 363 8.00 -14.32 -14.36
N PRO A 364 7.90 -15.65 -14.39
CA PRO A 364 6.95 -16.42 -13.57
C PRO A 364 7.02 -16.12 -12.07
N ALA A 365 8.21 -15.77 -11.56
CA ALA A 365 8.42 -15.37 -10.17
C ALA A 365 7.72 -14.05 -9.77
N LEU A 366 7.27 -13.26 -10.75
CA LEU A 366 6.56 -11.99 -10.56
C LEU A 366 5.06 -12.12 -10.85
N ILE A 367 4.53 -13.35 -10.89
CA ILE A 367 3.11 -13.63 -11.06
C ILE A 367 2.61 -14.28 -9.77
N PRO A 368 1.60 -13.68 -9.09
CA PRO A 368 1.00 -14.28 -7.92
C PRO A 368 0.52 -15.69 -8.21
N ASN A 369 0.90 -16.65 -7.36
CA ASN A 369 0.48 -18.04 -7.48
C ASN A 369 0.31 -18.62 -6.08
N TYR A 370 -0.95 -18.77 -5.66
CA TYR A 370 -1.31 -19.29 -4.35
C TYR A 370 -1.33 -20.83 -4.28
N GLN A 371 -1.11 -21.52 -5.40
CA GLN A 371 -0.90 -22.96 -5.44
C GLN A 371 0.54 -23.35 -5.03
N LYS A 372 1.51 -22.44 -5.23
CA LYS A 372 2.90 -22.65 -4.79
C LYS A 372 3.05 -22.50 -3.29
N SER A 373 3.91 -23.33 -2.69
CA SER A 373 4.33 -23.16 -1.31
C SER A 373 5.09 -21.84 -1.12
N MET A 374 5.14 -21.35 0.13
CA MET A 374 5.94 -20.16 0.49
C MET A 374 7.41 -20.31 0.03
N ARG A 375 7.98 -21.50 0.20
CA ARG A 375 9.36 -21.82 -0.20
C ARG A 375 9.57 -21.61 -1.69
N GLU A 376 8.72 -22.20 -2.52
CA GLU A 376 8.86 -22.10 -3.98
C GLU A 376 8.80 -20.65 -4.45
N VAL A 377 7.85 -19.86 -3.92
CA VAL A 377 7.71 -18.43 -4.25
C VAL A 377 9.00 -17.67 -3.94
N TYR A 378 9.56 -17.87 -2.74
CA TYR A 378 10.76 -17.17 -2.30
C TYR A 378 12.02 -17.63 -3.06
N GLN A 379 12.11 -18.92 -3.35
CA GLN A 379 13.21 -19.52 -4.10
C GLN A 379 13.23 -19.02 -5.55
N GLU A 380 12.07 -18.99 -6.21
CA GLU A 380 11.92 -18.44 -7.55
C GLU A 380 12.22 -16.94 -7.60
N PHE A 381 11.71 -16.18 -6.63
CA PHE A 381 12.02 -14.76 -6.50
C PHE A 381 13.53 -14.52 -6.34
N THR A 382 14.19 -15.30 -5.49
CA THR A 382 15.63 -15.15 -5.26
C THR A 382 16.43 -15.52 -6.52
N ARG A 383 16.05 -16.59 -7.23
CA ARG A 383 16.64 -16.91 -8.55
C ARG A 383 16.44 -15.79 -9.55
N TYR A 384 15.24 -15.23 -9.60
CA TYR A 384 14.94 -14.09 -10.46
C TYR A 384 15.87 -12.91 -10.14
N CYS A 385 16.07 -12.56 -8.87
CA CYS A 385 17.01 -11.50 -8.48
C CYS A 385 18.46 -11.79 -8.92
N ILE A 386 18.93 -13.04 -8.78
CA ILE A 386 20.30 -13.43 -9.13
C ILE A 386 20.52 -13.44 -10.66
N TRP A 387 19.50 -13.85 -11.43
CA TRP A 387 19.63 -14.08 -12.87
C TRP A 387 19.14 -12.90 -13.73
N LYS A 388 18.35 -11.97 -13.19
CA LYS A 388 17.97 -10.76 -13.93
C LYS A 388 19.21 -9.90 -14.25
N PRO A 389 19.27 -9.19 -15.39
CA PRO A 389 20.33 -8.21 -15.66
C PRO A 389 19.91 -6.77 -15.29
N PRO A 390 20.66 -6.01 -14.47
CA PRO A 390 21.87 -6.41 -13.78
C PRO A 390 21.57 -7.39 -12.64
N ARG A 391 22.51 -8.32 -12.42
CA ARG A 391 22.40 -9.33 -11.36
C ARG A 391 22.29 -8.64 -10.01
N LEU A 392 21.24 -8.95 -9.27
CA LEU A 392 21.00 -8.35 -7.96
C LEU A 392 21.52 -9.26 -6.85
N LEU A 393 22.84 -9.48 -6.81
CA LEU A 393 23.49 -10.34 -5.80
C LEU A 393 23.33 -9.82 -4.37
N THR A 394 23.00 -8.53 -4.20
CA THR A 394 22.66 -7.93 -2.90
C THR A 394 21.47 -8.62 -2.21
N VAL A 395 20.63 -9.37 -2.96
CA VAL A 395 19.59 -10.21 -2.38
C VAL A 395 20.14 -11.22 -1.36
N LEU A 396 21.35 -11.74 -1.59
CA LEU A 396 22.01 -12.71 -0.71
C LEU A 396 22.44 -12.09 0.62
N GLY A 397 22.66 -10.77 0.67
CA GLY A 397 22.95 -10.04 1.92
C GLY A 397 21.77 -9.98 2.89
N HIS A 398 20.59 -10.47 2.50
CA HIS A 398 19.40 -10.52 3.37
C HIS A 398 19.17 -11.90 4.02
N ILE A 399 20.06 -12.86 3.78
CA ILE A 399 20.06 -14.15 4.47
C ILE A 399 20.43 -13.90 5.94
N GLN A 400 19.61 -14.43 6.85
CA GLN A 400 19.77 -14.22 8.30
C GLN A 400 19.45 -15.48 9.12
N HIS A 401 19.19 -16.62 8.47
CA HIS A 401 19.05 -17.89 9.18
C HIS A 401 20.45 -18.50 9.34
N HIS A 402 20.71 -19.00 10.54
CA HIS A 402 22.01 -19.53 10.98
C HIS A 402 21.93 -21.00 11.38
N GLU A 403 20.75 -21.60 11.26
CA GLU A 403 20.49 -23.00 11.61
C GLU A 403 20.85 -23.91 10.44
N ASP A 404 21.43 -25.07 10.75
CA ASP A 404 21.74 -26.10 9.77
C ASP A 404 20.44 -26.57 9.09
N PRO A 405 20.32 -26.55 7.74
CA PRO A 405 19.09 -26.88 7.01
C PRO A 405 18.48 -28.24 7.36
N GLU A 406 19.24 -29.14 7.99
CA GLU A 406 18.76 -30.45 8.41
C GLU A 406 17.81 -30.43 9.63
N THR A 407 17.78 -29.35 10.43
CA THR A 407 17.17 -29.44 11.77
C THR A 407 15.76 -28.90 11.93
N VAL A 408 15.29 -27.85 11.21
CA VAL A 408 13.91 -27.35 11.46
C VAL A 408 13.14 -26.80 10.25
N VAL A 409 13.73 -26.35 9.13
CA VAL A 409 12.91 -25.89 7.97
C VAL A 409 13.61 -26.13 6.64
N ASP A 410 12.91 -26.81 5.73
CA ASP A 410 13.28 -27.14 4.36
C ASP A 410 13.35 -25.88 3.45
N PHE A 411 14.23 -24.92 3.79
CA PHE A 411 14.50 -23.70 3.02
C PHE A 411 15.97 -23.72 2.57
N PRO A 412 16.28 -23.52 1.27
CA PRO A 412 17.67 -23.56 0.84
C PRO A 412 18.50 -22.46 1.51
N SER A 413 19.75 -22.78 1.89
CA SER A 413 20.64 -21.90 2.64
C SER A 413 20.88 -20.52 1.99
N TRP A 414 20.70 -20.43 0.67
CA TRP A 414 20.89 -19.23 -0.13
C TRP A 414 19.62 -18.38 -0.34
N VAL A 415 18.45 -18.81 0.19
CA VAL A 415 17.18 -18.09 0.02
C VAL A 415 16.90 -17.24 1.27
N PRO A 416 16.76 -15.90 1.14
CA PRO A 416 16.41 -15.06 2.26
C PRO A 416 15.01 -15.35 2.80
N ARG A 417 14.87 -15.36 4.14
CA ARG A 417 13.60 -15.49 4.85
C ARG A 417 12.92 -14.13 5.00
N PHE A 418 12.48 -13.56 3.87
CA PHE A 418 11.73 -12.31 3.86
C PHE A 418 10.41 -12.38 4.62
N ASP A 419 9.90 -13.54 5.03
CA ASP A 419 8.74 -13.77 5.91
C ASP A 419 9.02 -13.40 7.38
N GLN A 420 10.30 -13.34 7.75
CA GLN A 420 10.73 -13.01 9.10
C GLN A 420 11.13 -11.53 9.20
N CYS A 421 10.87 -10.95 10.38
CA CYS A 421 11.42 -9.65 10.76
C CYS A 421 12.93 -9.62 10.60
N ARG A 422 13.45 -8.44 10.28
CA ARG A 422 14.90 -8.24 10.14
C ARG A 422 15.56 -8.39 11.50
N ILE A 423 16.66 -9.15 11.56
CA ILE A 423 17.44 -9.36 12.80
C ILE A 423 18.79 -8.59 12.75
N VAL A 424 19.28 -8.25 11.54
CA VAL A 424 20.56 -7.56 11.29
C VAL A 424 20.36 -6.15 10.70
N SER A 425 21.33 -5.25 10.89
CA SER A 425 21.19 -3.82 10.53
C SER A 425 20.97 -3.56 9.04
N LYS A 426 20.41 -2.38 8.72
CA LYS A 426 20.17 -1.88 7.35
C LYS A 426 21.42 -1.44 6.62
N PHE A 427 22.50 -1.12 7.33
CA PHE A 427 23.71 -0.60 6.71
C PHE A 427 24.35 -1.68 5.82
N ILE A 428 24.85 -1.23 4.67
CA ILE A 428 25.60 -2.06 3.72
C ILE A 428 26.66 -2.85 4.53
N PRO A 429 26.94 -4.12 4.20
CA PRO A 429 27.93 -4.95 4.91
C PRO A 429 29.32 -4.30 5.12
N GLU A 430 29.62 -3.24 4.39
CA GLU A 430 30.86 -2.46 4.46
C GLU A 430 30.91 -1.48 5.66
N LEU A 431 29.78 -1.22 6.35
CA LEU A 431 29.65 -0.28 7.47
C LEU A 431 29.14 -0.91 8.77
N SER A 432 28.88 -2.22 8.80
CA SER A 432 28.52 -2.93 10.02
C SER A 432 29.05 -4.36 9.99
N ASP A 433 29.68 -4.80 11.06
CA ASP A 433 30.11 -6.19 11.22
C ASP A 433 28.90 -7.13 11.05
N ALA A 434 29.05 -8.09 10.14
CA ALA A 434 28.06 -9.14 9.96
C ALA A 434 27.80 -9.85 11.30
N GLY A 435 26.53 -9.92 11.73
CA GLY A 435 26.14 -10.64 12.94
C GLY A 435 25.86 -9.78 14.17
N VAL A 436 25.90 -8.45 14.10
CA VAL A 436 25.42 -7.61 15.21
C VAL A 436 23.88 -7.57 15.21
N PRO A 437 23.20 -8.07 16.26
CA PRO A 437 21.76 -8.01 16.37
C PRO A 437 21.29 -6.55 16.46
N THR A 438 20.27 -6.19 15.69
CA THR A 438 19.60 -4.87 15.78
C THR A 438 18.87 -4.66 17.11
N LYS A 439 18.54 -5.74 17.82
CA LYS A 439 17.93 -5.68 19.14
C LYS A 439 19.00 -5.77 20.21
N LEU A 440 19.33 -4.65 20.83
CA LEU A 440 19.54 -4.66 22.28
C LEU A 440 18.23 -5.19 22.87
N GLN A 441 18.21 -6.43 23.35
CA GLN A 441 17.14 -6.94 24.21
C GLN A 441 17.11 -6.06 25.46
N THR A 442 16.35 -4.98 25.44
CA THR A 442 15.89 -4.34 26.67
C THR A 442 14.76 -5.20 27.22
N SER A 443 15.14 -6.25 27.95
CA SER A 443 14.27 -6.87 28.93
C SER A 443 13.98 -5.83 30.01
N PHE A 444 12.81 -5.20 29.95
CA PHE A 444 12.21 -4.59 31.13
C PHE A 444 11.23 -5.60 31.72
N ASN A 445 11.55 -6.03 32.95
CA ASN A 445 10.65 -6.75 33.85
C ASN A 445 9.41 -5.93 34.19
#